data_AF-A5WCQ1-F1
#
_entry.id   AF-A5WCQ1-F1
#
_cell.length_a   1.000
_cell.length_b   1.000
_cell.length_c   1.000
_cell.angle_alpha   90.00
_cell.angle_beta   90.00
_cell.angle_gamma   90.00
#
_symmetry.space_group_name_H-M   'P 1'
#
loop_
_entity.id
_entity.type
_entity.pdbx_description
1 polymer ?
#
loop_
_entity_poly.entity_id
_entity_poly.type
_entity_poly.pdbx_seq_one_letter_code
_entity_poly.pdbx_strand_id
1 'polypeptide(L)'
;MINHLPQQKNKQIPITSVAVGTCAPKAGESLQVIEDSNEAIDWQTQVADVITDIDQLLAILELSHIKDELYVPQGFGLRVPKAFVAKMKKGDANDPLLLQVLPNKQEQTQVTGYVSDPLAENAHNPIKGLLHKYRSRVLVTVTGACAIHCRYCFRQHFDYQANLPKSDQLRLIQDYIRQHPEINEVILSGGDPLSVTNRRLFLWLQALEDLPQINTIRLHTRLSIVIPDRLDNELLDRLEHSRCRIVMVVHTNHANEIDNHTAKLLQHARQKGITLLNQTVLLAGVNDGLKQQVALSERLFEAGVLPYYLHLLDKVAGAAHFDIAQKQAIDLYWQMLAHLPGYLVPKLVQELPHKPFKTPVDLYHSDSAHLF
;
A
#
# COMPACT_ATOMS: atom_id res chain seq x y z
N MET A 1 -2.65 45.40 -24.44
CA MET A 1 -1.21 45.34 -24.72
C MET A 1 -0.81 43.87 -24.69
N ILE A 2 -0.63 43.29 -25.87
CA ILE A 2 -0.39 41.87 -26.11
C ILE A 2 1.12 41.70 -26.14
N ASN A 3 1.68 40.94 -25.20
CA ASN A 3 3.12 40.64 -25.16
C ASN A 3 3.41 39.39 -26.00
N HIS A 4 4.18 39.58 -27.07
CA HIS A 4 4.76 38.54 -27.90
C HIS A 4 5.92 37.84 -27.17
N LEU A 5 5.86 36.51 -27.08
CA LEU A 5 7.02 35.64 -26.80
C LEU A 5 7.59 35.12 -28.14
N PRO A 6 8.92 35.08 -28.32
CA PRO A 6 9.54 34.70 -29.58
C PRO A 6 9.63 33.18 -29.78
N GLN A 7 9.38 32.76 -31.03
CA GLN A 7 9.44 31.38 -31.52
C GLN A 7 10.88 30.81 -31.48
N GLN A 8 11.05 29.62 -30.89
CA GLN A 8 12.27 28.83 -31.01
C GLN A 8 12.24 27.99 -32.30
N LYS A 9 13.32 28.10 -33.10
CA LYS A 9 13.52 27.41 -34.37
C LYS A 9 13.97 25.96 -34.13
N ASN A 10 13.20 25.01 -34.66
CA ASN A 10 13.59 23.61 -34.82
C ASN A 10 14.81 23.49 -35.76
N LYS A 11 15.90 22.88 -35.29
CA LYS A 11 17.00 22.41 -36.14
C LYS A 11 16.75 20.95 -36.52
N GLN A 12 16.47 20.70 -37.80
CA GLN A 12 16.47 19.38 -38.41
C GLN A 12 17.90 18.83 -38.51
N ILE A 13 18.09 17.59 -38.06
CA ILE A 13 19.31 16.80 -38.26
C ILE A 13 19.09 15.95 -39.54
N PRO A 14 20.02 15.95 -40.51
CA PRO A 14 19.84 15.26 -41.77
C PRO A 14 20.00 13.74 -41.62
N ILE A 15 19.06 12.99 -42.20
CA ILE A 15 19.08 11.54 -42.35
C ILE A 15 19.94 11.21 -43.58
N THR A 16 21.10 10.58 -43.37
CA THR A 16 21.92 10.02 -44.44
C THR A 16 21.43 8.61 -44.78
N SER A 17 21.13 8.40 -46.07
CA SER A 17 20.77 7.11 -46.65
C SER A 17 21.99 6.20 -46.75
N VAL A 18 21.90 5.00 -46.18
CA VAL A 18 22.90 3.94 -46.36
C VAL A 18 22.42 3.01 -47.48
N ALA A 19 23.25 2.87 -48.50
CA ALA A 19 23.00 2.07 -49.70
C ALA A 19 22.97 0.56 -49.39
N VAL A 20 22.07 -0.15 -50.07
CA VAL A 20 21.91 -1.60 -50.05
C VAL A 20 23.04 -2.23 -50.86
N GLY A 21 24.00 -2.86 -50.18
CA GLY A 21 25.04 -3.69 -50.78
C GLY A 21 24.72 -5.16 -50.60
N THR A 22 24.51 -5.87 -51.70
CA THR A 22 24.33 -7.34 -51.75
C THR A 22 25.68 -8.04 -51.61
N CYS A 23 25.85 -8.90 -50.59
CA CYS A 23 26.91 -9.91 -50.57
C CYS A 23 26.42 -11.19 -49.88
N ALA A 24 26.64 -12.32 -50.54
CA ALA A 24 26.26 -13.66 -50.10
C ALA A 24 27.17 -14.17 -48.94
N PRO A 25 26.74 -15.20 -48.18
CA PRO A 25 27.19 -15.40 -46.79
C PRO A 25 28.53 -16.13 -46.70
N LYS A 26 29.37 -15.71 -45.74
CA LYS A 26 30.49 -16.52 -45.24
C LYS A 26 30.04 -17.26 -43.99
N ALA A 27 30.31 -18.56 -43.97
CA ALA A 27 30.00 -19.48 -42.90
C ALA A 27 30.84 -19.19 -41.65
N GLY A 28 30.20 -19.24 -40.47
CA GLY A 28 30.88 -19.30 -39.18
C GLY A 28 30.75 -18.04 -38.32
N GLU A 29 29.53 -17.63 -37.98
CA GLU A 29 29.29 -16.76 -36.82
C GLU A 29 28.19 -17.36 -35.96
N SER A 30 28.58 -17.73 -34.74
CA SER A 30 27.72 -18.12 -33.63
C SER A 30 26.59 -17.10 -33.45
N LEU A 31 25.33 -17.56 -33.47
CA LEU A 31 24.17 -16.79 -33.04
C LEU A 31 24.43 -16.26 -31.62
N GLN A 32 24.75 -14.97 -31.52
CA GLN A 32 24.61 -14.26 -30.26
C GLN A 32 23.12 -14.14 -30.01
N VAL A 33 22.65 -14.86 -28.99
CA VAL A 33 21.37 -14.60 -28.35
C VAL A 33 21.41 -13.13 -27.93
N ILE A 34 20.58 -12.31 -28.55
CA ILE A 34 20.27 -10.98 -28.03
C ILE A 34 19.50 -11.25 -26.75
N GLU A 35 20.20 -11.29 -25.62
CA GLU A 35 19.56 -11.14 -24.33
C GLU A 35 18.91 -9.75 -24.34
N ASP A 36 17.58 -9.72 -24.41
CA ASP A 36 16.80 -8.52 -24.13
C ASP A 36 17.26 -8.02 -22.75
N SER A 37 18.11 -7.00 -22.74
CA SER A 37 18.51 -6.27 -21.55
C SER A 37 17.30 -5.48 -21.07
N ASN A 38 16.38 -6.20 -20.42
CA ASN A 38 15.26 -5.62 -19.70
C ASN A 38 15.85 -4.98 -18.43
N GLU A 39 16.47 -3.81 -18.59
CA GLU A 39 16.90 -3.00 -17.44
C GLU A 39 15.67 -2.76 -16.58
N ALA A 40 15.65 -3.35 -15.39
CA ALA A 40 14.57 -3.19 -14.44
C ALA A 40 14.36 -1.68 -14.20
N ILE A 41 13.15 -1.20 -14.48
CA ILE A 41 12.80 0.20 -14.29
C ILE A 41 12.90 0.50 -12.79
N ASP A 42 13.75 1.46 -12.43
CA ASP A 42 13.95 1.90 -11.06
C ASP A 42 12.63 2.29 -10.36
N TRP A 43 12.48 1.96 -9.08
CA TRP A 43 11.19 2.12 -8.37
C TRP A 43 10.74 3.58 -8.29
N GLN A 44 11.69 4.53 -8.23
CA GLN A 44 11.39 5.97 -8.29
C GLN A 44 10.73 6.34 -9.61
N THR A 45 11.20 5.76 -10.72
CA THR A 45 10.61 5.96 -12.04
C THR A 45 9.20 5.38 -12.08
N GLN A 46 8.98 4.20 -11.50
CA GLN A 46 7.64 3.60 -11.40
C GLN A 46 6.67 4.46 -10.56
N VAL A 47 7.15 5.11 -9.48
CA VAL A 47 6.36 6.04 -8.67
C VAL A 47 6.02 7.33 -9.43
N ALA A 48 6.91 7.79 -10.30
CA ALA A 48 6.69 8.96 -11.14
C ALA A 48 5.72 8.66 -12.31
N ASP A 49 5.74 7.44 -12.83
CA ASP A 49 4.99 6.99 -14.00
C ASP A 49 3.72 6.18 -13.64
N VAL A 50 3.04 6.59 -12.57
CA VAL A 50 1.74 6.00 -12.19
C VAL A 50 0.61 6.52 -13.08
N ILE A 51 -0.43 5.71 -13.26
CA ILE A 51 -1.63 6.09 -14.00
C ILE A 51 -2.51 6.94 -13.09
N THR A 52 -2.85 8.13 -13.57
CA THR A 52 -3.76 9.07 -12.88
C THR A 52 -4.99 9.45 -13.70
N ASP A 53 -5.03 9.04 -14.96
CA ASP A 53 -6.14 9.31 -15.88
C ASP A 53 -7.06 8.08 -16.00
N ILE A 54 -8.36 8.29 -15.80
CA ILE A 54 -9.36 7.21 -15.83
C ILE A 54 -9.49 6.65 -17.25
N ASP A 55 -9.51 7.50 -18.27
CA ASP A 55 -9.66 7.07 -19.66
C ASP A 55 -8.48 6.20 -20.12
N GLN A 56 -7.27 6.57 -19.71
CA GLN A 56 -6.07 5.77 -19.91
C GLN A 56 -6.20 4.38 -19.26
N LEU A 57 -6.65 4.30 -18.00
CA LEU A 57 -6.83 3.03 -17.32
C LEU A 57 -7.90 2.16 -18.00
N LEU A 58 -9.05 2.74 -18.35
CA LEU A 58 -10.13 2.04 -19.03
C LEU A 58 -9.70 1.52 -20.40
N ALA A 59 -8.91 2.29 -21.15
CA ALA A 59 -8.36 1.85 -22.43
C ALA A 59 -7.41 0.65 -22.27
N ILE A 60 -6.52 0.69 -21.27
CA ILE A 60 -5.58 -0.41 -20.98
C ILE A 60 -6.33 -1.71 -20.62
N LEU A 61 -7.42 -1.58 -19.85
CA LEU A 61 -8.22 -2.71 -19.36
C LEU A 61 -9.36 -3.10 -20.28
N GLU A 62 -9.57 -2.42 -21.40
CA GLU A 62 -10.66 -2.69 -22.36
C GLU A 62 -12.06 -2.50 -21.72
N LEU A 63 -12.19 -1.47 -20.87
CA LEU A 63 -13.37 -1.20 -20.04
C LEU A 63 -14.05 0.15 -20.35
N SER A 64 -13.88 0.71 -21.54
CA SER A 64 -14.47 2.03 -21.87
C SER A 64 -16.01 2.08 -21.73
N HIS A 65 -16.69 0.93 -21.70
CA HIS A 65 -18.14 0.82 -21.55
C HIS A 65 -18.67 1.17 -20.14
N ILE A 66 -17.84 1.11 -19.09
CA ILE A 66 -18.27 1.43 -17.71
C ILE A 66 -18.09 2.91 -17.33
N LYS A 67 -17.65 3.76 -18.26
CA LYS A 67 -17.30 5.16 -17.98
C LYS A 67 -18.45 5.94 -17.33
N ASP A 68 -19.69 5.63 -17.68
CA ASP A 68 -20.88 6.28 -17.14
C ASP A 68 -21.14 5.96 -15.66
N GLU A 69 -20.49 4.95 -15.09
CA GLU A 69 -20.59 4.59 -13.67
C GLU A 69 -19.55 5.33 -12.80
N LEU A 70 -18.60 6.01 -13.44
CA LEU A 70 -17.45 6.62 -12.78
C LEU A 70 -17.63 8.12 -12.59
N TYR A 71 -16.81 8.68 -11.70
CA TYR A 71 -16.68 10.12 -11.53
C TYR A 71 -15.20 10.48 -11.41
N VAL A 72 -14.86 11.76 -11.64
CA VAL A 72 -13.49 12.26 -11.48
C VAL A 72 -13.41 13.03 -10.15
N PRO A 73 -12.71 12.50 -9.13
CA PRO A 73 -12.55 13.18 -7.85
C PRO A 73 -11.69 14.45 -8.00
N GLN A 74 -12.04 15.52 -7.29
CA GLN A 74 -11.29 16.80 -7.32
C GLN A 74 -10.01 16.79 -6.46
N GLY A 75 -9.80 15.76 -5.62
CA GLY A 75 -8.63 15.67 -4.73
C GLY A 75 -8.02 14.28 -4.71
N PHE A 76 -8.72 13.32 -4.09
CA PHE A 76 -8.29 11.93 -4.02
C PHE A 76 -8.63 11.17 -5.32
N GLY A 77 -7.99 11.59 -6.43
CA GLY A 77 -8.19 11.03 -7.77
C GLY A 77 -7.61 9.64 -7.95
N LEU A 78 -7.77 9.07 -9.15
CA LEU A 78 -7.10 7.83 -9.53
C LEU A 78 -5.58 8.02 -9.39
N ARG A 79 -4.93 7.04 -8.75
CA ARG A 79 -3.48 6.92 -8.71
C ARG A 79 -3.14 5.44 -8.54
N VAL A 80 -2.58 4.82 -9.57
CA VAL A 80 -2.28 3.39 -9.55
C VAL A 80 -0.99 3.08 -10.33
N PRO A 81 -0.04 2.32 -9.77
CA PRO A 81 1.15 1.90 -10.51
C PRO A 81 0.83 0.96 -11.67
N LYS A 82 1.57 1.09 -12.78
CA LYS A 82 1.41 0.22 -13.96
C LYS A 82 1.62 -1.26 -13.63
N ALA A 83 2.57 -1.57 -12.74
CA ALA A 83 2.80 -2.94 -12.25
C ALA A 83 1.59 -3.53 -11.52
N PHE A 84 0.80 -2.70 -10.82
CA PHE A 84 -0.44 -3.15 -10.18
C PHE A 84 -1.56 -3.37 -11.21
N VAL A 85 -1.67 -2.48 -12.21
CA VAL A 85 -2.63 -2.63 -13.32
C VAL A 85 -2.35 -3.89 -14.15
N ALA A 86 -1.09 -4.25 -14.36
CA ALA A 86 -0.70 -5.46 -15.09
C ALA A 86 -1.20 -6.76 -14.42
N LYS A 87 -1.59 -6.73 -13.14
CA LYS A 87 -2.15 -7.86 -12.40
C LYS A 87 -3.68 -7.99 -12.57
N MET A 88 -4.33 -6.98 -13.16
CA MET A 88 -5.78 -6.95 -13.37
C MET A 88 -6.18 -7.73 -14.61
N LYS A 89 -7.37 -8.32 -14.58
CA LYS A 89 -7.97 -9.00 -15.72
C LYS A 89 -8.65 -8.00 -16.65
N LYS A 90 -8.17 -7.93 -17.90
CA LYS A 90 -8.80 -7.12 -18.95
C LYS A 90 -10.24 -7.58 -19.23
N GLY A 91 -11.11 -6.61 -19.55
CA GLY A 91 -12.53 -6.83 -19.82
C GLY A 91 -13.37 -7.17 -18.59
N ASP A 92 -12.78 -7.23 -17.39
CA ASP A 92 -13.48 -7.57 -16.16
C ASP A 92 -13.67 -6.32 -15.28
N ALA A 93 -14.86 -5.71 -15.38
CA ALA A 93 -15.22 -4.55 -14.57
C ALA A 93 -15.31 -4.84 -13.06
N ASN A 94 -15.41 -6.13 -12.70
CA ASN A 94 -15.48 -6.59 -11.31
C ASN A 94 -14.14 -7.18 -10.84
N ASP A 95 -13.04 -6.91 -11.53
CA ASP A 95 -11.72 -7.33 -11.07
C ASP A 95 -11.45 -6.77 -9.65
N PRO A 96 -11.10 -7.63 -8.68
CA PRO A 96 -10.97 -7.23 -7.28
C PRO A 96 -9.82 -6.25 -7.02
N LEU A 97 -8.84 -6.13 -7.92
CA LEU A 97 -7.77 -5.12 -7.83
C LEU A 97 -8.26 -3.79 -8.40
N LEU A 98 -9.03 -3.82 -9.48
CA LEU A 98 -9.63 -2.62 -10.08
C LEU A 98 -10.57 -1.92 -9.10
N LEU A 99 -11.46 -2.67 -8.45
CA LEU A 99 -12.42 -2.14 -7.47
C LEU A 99 -11.71 -1.35 -6.37
N GLN A 100 -10.49 -1.72 -5.99
CA GLN A 100 -9.73 -1.05 -4.94
C GLN A 100 -9.17 0.32 -5.33
N VAL A 101 -9.11 0.67 -6.63
CA VAL A 101 -8.43 1.87 -7.13
C VAL A 101 -9.26 2.75 -8.07
N LEU A 102 -10.28 2.20 -8.73
CA LEU A 102 -11.09 2.92 -9.70
C LEU A 102 -12.17 3.77 -8.99
N PRO A 103 -12.21 5.09 -9.18
CA PRO A 103 -13.25 5.92 -8.59
C PRO A 103 -14.65 5.60 -9.13
N ASN A 104 -15.61 5.35 -8.24
CA ASN A 104 -17.00 5.01 -8.61
C ASN A 104 -18.02 6.04 -8.09
N LYS A 105 -19.09 6.33 -8.84
CA LYS A 105 -20.15 7.26 -8.41
C LYS A 105 -20.76 6.92 -7.04
N GLN A 106 -20.73 5.66 -6.61
CA GLN A 106 -21.15 5.24 -5.27
C GLN A 106 -20.41 6.00 -4.15
N GLU A 107 -19.17 6.43 -4.39
CA GLU A 107 -18.38 7.21 -3.44
C GLU A 107 -18.93 8.62 -3.19
N GLN A 108 -19.79 9.13 -4.08
CA GLN A 108 -20.45 10.43 -3.92
C GLN A 108 -21.68 10.33 -3.01
N THR A 109 -22.10 9.12 -2.64
CA THR A 109 -23.26 8.90 -1.78
C THR A 109 -22.91 9.20 -0.33
N GLN A 110 -23.63 10.15 0.27
CA GLN A 110 -23.53 10.42 1.70
C GLN A 110 -24.31 9.36 2.47
N VAL A 111 -23.64 8.68 3.40
CA VAL A 111 -24.24 7.64 4.24
C VAL A 111 -24.07 8.03 5.71
N THR A 112 -25.15 7.94 6.48
CA THR A 112 -25.13 8.24 7.92
C THR A 112 -24.09 7.39 8.65
N GLY A 113 -23.30 8.01 9.51
CA GLY A 113 -22.22 7.35 10.25
C GLY A 113 -20.88 7.28 9.52
N TYR A 114 -20.82 7.65 8.23
CA TYR A 114 -19.58 7.75 7.48
C TYR A 114 -19.07 9.19 7.46
N VAL A 115 -17.87 9.41 8.00
CA VAL A 115 -17.31 10.75 8.24
C VAL A 115 -15.91 10.90 7.65
N SER A 116 -15.36 12.12 7.59
CA SER A 116 -14.03 12.36 7.02
C SER A 116 -12.87 11.86 7.90
N ASP A 117 -13.05 11.88 9.23
CA ASP A 117 -12.06 11.41 10.21
C ASP A 117 -12.70 10.38 11.17
N PRO A 118 -12.95 9.14 10.69
CA PRO A 118 -13.67 8.12 11.48
C PRO A 118 -12.91 7.67 12.73
N LEU A 119 -11.60 7.93 12.79
CA LEU A 119 -10.73 7.52 13.89
C LEU A 119 -10.36 8.66 14.83
N ALA A 120 -10.85 9.87 14.56
CA ALA A 120 -10.53 11.11 15.27
C ALA A 120 -9.01 11.38 15.34
N GLU A 121 -8.24 11.02 14.32
CA GLU A 121 -6.77 11.16 14.32
C GLU A 121 -6.32 12.63 14.34
N ASN A 122 -7.11 13.55 13.79
CA ASN A 122 -6.72 14.97 13.75
C ASN A 122 -6.68 15.62 15.14
N ALA A 123 -7.49 15.14 16.09
CA ALA A 123 -7.61 15.71 17.42
C ALA A 123 -6.65 15.11 18.46
N HIS A 124 -5.91 14.04 18.12
CA HIS A 124 -5.18 13.20 19.09
C HIS A 124 -3.67 13.13 18.88
N ASN A 125 -3.07 14.20 18.36
CA ASN A 125 -1.62 14.28 18.14
C ASN A 125 -0.96 15.06 19.28
N PRO A 126 -0.20 14.42 20.20
CA PRO A 126 0.51 15.14 21.27
C PRO A 126 1.54 16.13 20.70
N ILE A 127 2.14 15.79 19.56
CA ILE A 127 3.00 16.65 18.74
C ILE A 127 2.71 16.37 17.26
N LYS A 128 2.99 17.33 16.39
CA LYS A 128 2.82 17.16 14.94
C LYS A 128 3.61 15.96 14.43
N GLY A 129 2.99 15.16 13.57
CA GLY A 129 3.60 13.98 12.97
C GLY A 129 3.72 12.76 13.87
N LEU A 130 3.25 12.81 15.13
CA LEU A 130 3.29 11.70 16.07
C LEU A 130 1.91 11.41 16.64
N LEU A 131 1.48 10.15 16.55
CA LEU A 131 0.29 9.63 17.22
C LEU A 131 0.72 8.72 18.36
N HIS A 132 0.24 8.99 19.58
CA HIS A 132 0.50 8.15 20.75
C HIS A 132 -0.83 7.65 21.34
N LYS A 133 -1.38 6.59 20.72
CA LYS A 133 -2.64 5.95 21.16
C LYS A 133 -2.42 4.83 22.18
N TYR A 134 -1.26 4.18 22.13
CA TYR A 134 -1.00 2.92 22.82
C TYR A 134 0.22 3.05 23.72
N ARG A 135 0.14 2.52 24.93
CA ARG A 135 1.17 2.69 25.96
C ARG A 135 2.61 2.45 25.49
N SER A 136 2.87 1.37 24.75
CA SER A 136 4.25 0.96 24.44
C SER A 136 4.74 1.40 23.08
N ARG A 137 3.92 2.11 22.29
CA ARG A 137 4.25 2.39 20.88
C ARG A 137 3.63 3.66 20.35
N VAL A 138 4.38 4.34 19.51
CA VAL A 138 3.96 5.54 18.78
C VAL A 138 3.97 5.30 17.29
N LEU A 139 3.13 6.03 16.56
CA LEU A 139 3.16 6.08 15.10
C LEU A 139 3.73 7.43 14.66
N VAL A 140 4.65 7.41 13.71
CA VAL A 140 5.26 8.59 13.09
C VAL A 140 4.83 8.66 11.63
N THR A 141 4.19 9.77 11.28
CA THR A 141 3.77 10.06 9.90
C THR A 141 4.96 10.64 9.14
N VAL A 142 5.68 9.81 8.37
CA VAL A 142 6.92 10.26 7.70
C VAL A 142 6.68 11.00 6.38
N THR A 143 5.52 10.79 5.75
CA THR A 143 5.12 11.37 4.46
C THR A 143 3.61 11.34 4.30
N GLY A 144 3.05 12.24 3.48
CA GLY A 144 1.64 12.20 3.05
C GLY A 144 1.46 11.61 1.65
N ALA A 145 2.56 11.35 0.95
CA ALA A 145 2.53 10.77 -0.38
C ALA A 145 2.22 9.27 -0.31
N CYS A 146 1.43 8.79 -1.27
CA CYS A 146 1.23 7.37 -1.54
C CYS A 146 1.37 7.12 -3.05
N ALA A 147 1.85 5.94 -3.46
CA ALA A 147 1.93 5.57 -4.88
C ALA A 147 0.61 5.01 -5.42
N ILE A 148 -0.34 4.71 -4.53
CA ILE A 148 -1.65 4.14 -4.87
C ILE A 148 -2.74 4.80 -4.02
N HIS A 149 -3.87 5.15 -4.63
CA HIS A 149 -5.03 5.70 -3.92
C HIS A 149 -6.09 4.62 -3.74
N CYS A 150 -6.09 3.97 -2.58
CA CYS A 150 -7.09 2.98 -2.21
C CYS A 150 -8.47 3.65 -2.04
N ARG A 151 -9.52 3.21 -2.74
CA ARG A 151 -10.87 3.79 -2.62
C ARG A 151 -11.50 3.59 -1.23
N TYR A 152 -10.93 2.71 -0.42
CA TYR A 152 -11.30 2.46 0.98
C TYR A 152 -10.35 3.14 2.00
N CYS A 153 -9.48 4.07 1.57
CA CYS A 153 -8.50 4.70 2.45
C CYS A 153 -9.19 5.58 3.52
N PHE A 154 -9.06 5.21 4.80
CA PHE A 154 -9.60 5.99 5.91
C PHE A 154 -8.88 7.34 6.11
N ARG A 155 -7.68 7.51 5.55
CA ARG A 155 -6.90 8.76 5.56
C ARG A 155 -7.03 9.56 4.26
N GLN A 156 -7.98 9.26 3.39
CA GLN A 156 -8.16 10.00 2.13
C GLN A 156 -8.49 11.49 2.37
N HIS A 157 -9.07 11.82 3.52
CA HIS A 157 -9.41 13.19 3.95
C HIS A 157 -8.44 13.74 5.02
N PHE A 158 -7.31 13.06 5.28
CA PHE A 158 -6.37 13.46 6.33
C PHE A 158 -5.56 14.70 5.92
N ASP A 159 -5.45 15.68 6.82
CA ASP A 159 -4.67 16.89 6.57
C ASP A 159 -3.18 16.62 6.79
N TYR A 160 -2.53 16.06 5.77
CA TYR A 160 -1.10 15.84 5.78
C TYR A 160 -0.30 17.15 5.81
N GLN A 161 -0.81 18.25 5.25
CA GLN A 161 -0.07 19.51 5.25
C GLN A 161 0.08 20.07 6.67
N ALA A 162 -0.95 19.94 7.50
CA ALA A 162 -0.90 20.36 8.90
C ALA A 162 -0.07 19.43 9.80
N ASN A 163 0.05 18.14 9.43
CA ASN A 163 0.55 17.08 10.31
C ASN A 163 1.90 16.46 9.90
N LEU A 164 2.51 16.86 8.79
CA LEU A 164 3.81 16.30 8.38
C LEU A 164 4.99 16.90 9.18
N PRO A 165 5.92 16.05 9.65
CA PRO A 165 7.11 16.52 10.33
C PRO A 165 8.03 17.26 9.36
N LYS A 166 8.36 18.50 9.72
CA LYS A 166 9.43 19.29 9.10
C LYS A 166 10.80 18.78 9.59
N SER A 167 11.88 19.21 8.96
CA SER A 167 13.25 18.76 9.26
C SER A 167 13.69 19.00 10.72
N ASP A 168 13.11 19.99 11.40
CA ASP A 168 13.30 20.30 12.81
C ASP A 168 12.49 19.40 13.77
N GLN A 169 11.49 18.68 13.28
CA GLN A 169 10.59 17.88 14.12
C GLN A 169 11.10 16.48 14.46
N LEU A 170 12.14 15.98 13.78
CA LEU A 170 12.79 14.71 14.12
C LEU A 170 13.30 14.73 15.58
N ARG A 171 13.94 15.84 15.98
CA ARG A 171 14.44 16.01 17.35
C ARG A 171 13.30 16.06 18.36
N LEU A 172 12.21 16.77 18.06
CA LEU A 172 11.03 16.84 18.94
C LEU A 172 10.41 15.46 19.16
N ILE A 173 10.35 14.62 18.12
CA ILE A 173 9.87 13.24 18.24
C ILE A 173 10.82 12.40 19.10
N GLN A 174 12.13 12.51 18.90
CA GLN A 174 13.10 11.81 19.76
C GLN A 174 12.98 12.25 21.22
N ASP A 175 12.84 13.55 21.48
CA ASP A 175 12.71 14.10 22.84
C ASP A 175 11.43 13.64 23.51
N TYR A 176 10.31 13.61 22.78
CA TYR A 176 9.07 13.01 23.25
C TYR A 176 9.28 11.55 23.65
N ILE A 177 9.85 10.73 22.76
CA ILE A 177 10.10 9.31 23.05
C ILE A 177 11.05 9.12 24.26
N ARG A 178 12.05 9.99 24.43
CA ARG A 178 12.94 9.98 25.63
C ARG A 178 12.18 10.24 26.92
N GLN A 179 11.17 11.11 26.90
CA GLN A 179 10.33 11.43 28.06
C GLN A 179 9.32 10.32 28.40
N HIS A 180 9.15 9.35 27.50
CA HIS A 180 8.19 8.25 27.61
C HIS A 180 8.90 6.89 27.58
N PRO A 181 9.55 6.47 28.69
CA PRO A 181 10.39 5.27 28.75
C PRO A 181 9.63 3.96 28.52
N GLU A 182 8.29 3.97 28.64
CA GLU A 182 7.42 2.85 28.31
C GLU A 182 7.36 2.55 26.79
N ILE A 183 7.70 3.51 25.94
CA ILE A 183 7.71 3.35 24.48
C ILE A 183 8.93 2.51 24.10
N ASN A 184 8.67 1.35 23.51
CA ASN A 184 9.72 0.44 23.03
C ASN A 184 9.60 0.12 21.53
N GLU A 185 8.55 0.61 20.89
CA GLU A 185 8.27 0.40 19.47
C GLU A 185 7.84 1.70 18.78
N VAL A 186 8.35 1.92 17.57
CA VAL A 186 7.93 3.03 16.71
C VAL A 186 7.42 2.50 15.38
N ILE A 187 6.24 2.95 14.96
CA ILE A 187 5.61 2.60 13.69
C ILE A 187 5.84 3.76 12.71
N LEU A 188 6.55 3.53 11.62
CA LEU A 188 6.61 4.48 10.50
C LEU A 188 5.40 4.26 9.59
N SER A 189 4.64 5.31 9.34
CA SER A 189 3.42 5.31 8.54
C SER A 189 3.20 6.67 7.87
N GLY A 190 1.97 6.98 7.48
CA GLY A 190 1.54 8.20 6.79
C GLY A 190 0.72 7.83 5.56
N GLY A 191 1.04 8.42 4.41
CA GLY A 191 0.59 7.92 3.12
C GLY A 191 1.20 6.55 2.82
N ASP A 192 2.52 6.50 2.62
CA ASP A 192 3.30 5.26 2.65
C ASP A 192 4.77 5.55 3.04
N PRO A 193 5.29 4.99 4.14
CA PRO A 193 6.63 5.31 4.62
C PRO A 193 7.74 4.89 3.67
N LEU A 194 7.51 3.91 2.79
CA LEU A 194 8.50 3.53 1.79
C LEU A 194 8.46 4.43 0.55
N SER A 195 7.51 5.36 0.42
CA SER A 195 7.49 6.31 -0.70
C SER A 195 8.60 7.37 -0.61
N VAL A 196 9.29 7.48 0.52
CA VAL A 196 10.43 8.39 0.67
C VAL A 196 11.72 7.73 0.19
N THR A 197 12.68 8.54 -0.23
CA THR A 197 14.01 8.06 -0.65
C THR A 197 14.74 7.32 0.46
N ASN A 198 15.63 6.40 0.11
CA ASN A 198 16.49 5.68 1.06
C ASN A 198 17.19 6.65 2.02
N ARG A 199 17.80 7.72 1.50
CA ARG A 199 18.40 8.79 2.32
C ARG A 199 17.47 9.30 3.43
N ARG A 200 16.20 9.62 3.11
CA ARG A 200 15.25 10.16 4.10
C ARG A 200 14.78 9.09 5.08
N LEU A 201 14.52 7.87 4.60
CA LEU A 201 14.13 6.76 5.47
C LEU A 201 15.25 6.40 6.45
N PHE A 202 16.50 6.36 5.99
CA PHE A 202 17.65 5.99 6.81
C PHE A 202 17.93 7.01 7.92
N LEU A 203 17.65 8.29 7.68
CA LEU A 203 17.69 9.31 8.74
C LEU A 203 16.67 9.02 9.85
N TRP A 204 15.46 8.57 9.50
CA TRP A 204 14.47 8.13 10.50
C TRP A 204 14.94 6.88 11.24
N LEU A 205 15.41 5.86 10.52
CA LEU A 205 15.91 4.63 11.13
C LEU A 205 17.04 4.92 12.11
N GLN A 206 18.04 5.70 11.71
CA GLN A 206 19.17 6.07 12.56
C GLN A 206 18.70 6.80 13.82
N ALA A 207 17.87 7.83 13.66
CA ALA A 207 17.39 8.62 14.80
C ALA A 207 16.58 7.79 15.82
N LEU A 208 15.85 6.78 15.35
CA LEU A 208 15.12 5.86 16.22
C LEU A 208 16.04 4.81 16.85
N GLU A 209 17.03 4.32 16.13
CA GLU A 209 18.05 3.39 16.64
C GLU A 209 18.94 4.04 17.70
N ASP A 210 19.15 5.37 17.65
CA ASP A 210 19.88 6.13 18.66
C ASP A 210 19.16 6.20 20.03
N LEU A 211 17.89 5.78 20.10
CA LEU A 211 17.10 5.71 21.33
C LEU A 211 17.20 4.31 21.95
N PRO A 212 17.93 4.13 23.07
CA PRO A 212 18.22 2.79 23.61
C PRO A 212 16.98 1.99 24.01
N GLN A 213 15.87 2.66 24.39
CA GLN A 213 14.62 2.00 24.76
C GLN A 213 13.86 1.42 23.56
N ILE A 214 14.13 1.92 22.34
CA ILE A 214 13.49 1.42 21.14
C ILE A 214 14.14 0.11 20.71
N ASN A 215 13.31 -0.93 20.67
CA ASN A 215 13.70 -2.30 20.36
C ASN A 215 13.08 -2.79 19.05
N THR A 216 12.05 -2.10 18.55
CA THR A 216 11.32 -2.51 17.35
C THR A 216 10.95 -1.28 16.53
N ILE A 217 11.24 -1.34 15.23
CA ILE A 217 10.76 -0.37 14.25
C ILE A 217 9.83 -1.12 13.31
N ARG A 218 8.60 -0.63 13.21
CA ARG A 218 7.57 -1.23 12.36
C ARG A 218 7.29 -0.34 11.16
N LEU A 219 7.28 -0.90 9.97
CA LEU A 219 6.94 -0.20 8.72
C LEU A 219 5.54 -0.62 8.29
N HIS A 220 4.62 0.33 8.09
CA HIS A 220 3.30 0.05 7.51
C HIS A 220 3.28 0.52 6.06
N THR A 221 3.36 -0.39 5.10
CA THR A 221 3.51 -0.02 3.68
C THR A 221 2.57 -0.82 2.78
N ARG A 222 2.07 -0.17 1.74
CA ARG A 222 1.44 -0.82 0.58
C ARG A 222 2.38 -0.84 -0.62
N LEU A 223 3.42 0.00 -0.62
CA LEU A 223 4.34 0.17 -1.72
C LEU A 223 5.04 -1.12 -2.12
N SER A 224 5.44 -1.97 -1.16
CA SER A 224 6.06 -3.27 -1.44
C SER A 224 5.16 -4.27 -2.20
N ILE A 225 3.85 -4.01 -2.27
CA ILE A 225 2.88 -4.82 -3.03
C ILE A 225 2.63 -4.23 -4.42
N VAL A 226 2.56 -2.89 -4.50
CA VAL A 226 2.15 -2.19 -5.73
C VAL A 226 3.33 -1.76 -6.60
N ILE A 227 4.51 -1.63 -6.01
CA ILE A 227 5.83 -1.40 -6.64
C ILE A 227 6.84 -2.24 -5.85
N PRO A 228 6.90 -3.56 -6.07
CA PRO A 228 7.70 -4.47 -5.25
C PRO A 228 9.21 -4.18 -5.36
N ASP A 229 9.68 -3.60 -6.47
CA ASP A 229 11.07 -3.18 -6.68
C ASP A 229 11.56 -2.13 -5.67
N ARG A 230 10.65 -1.53 -4.90
CA ARG A 230 11.02 -0.71 -3.73
C ARG A 230 11.84 -1.49 -2.70
N LEU A 231 11.67 -2.81 -2.62
CA LEU A 231 12.49 -3.72 -1.83
C LEU A 231 13.86 -3.95 -2.51
N ASP A 232 14.55 -2.86 -2.82
CA ASP A 232 15.88 -2.85 -3.42
C ASP A 232 16.94 -3.34 -2.42
N ASN A 233 18.12 -3.71 -2.94
CA ASN A 233 19.20 -4.24 -2.11
C ASN A 233 19.67 -3.22 -1.06
N GLU A 234 19.75 -1.92 -1.40
CA GLU A 234 20.19 -0.88 -0.47
C GLU A 234 19.26 -0.78 0.76
N LEU A 235 17.95 -0.80 0.54
CA LEU A 235 16.95 -0.80 1.60
C LEU A 235 17.05 -2.09 2.42
N LEU A 236 17.05 -3.25 1.77
CA LEU A 236 17.03 -4.53 2.47
C LEU A 236 18.29 -4.73 3.31
N ASP A 237 19.46 -4.39 2.78
CA ASP A 237 20.73 -4.43 3.52
C ASP A 237 20.70 -3.46 4.71
N ARG A 238 20.14 -2.25 4.56
CA ARG A 238 20.04 -1.31 5.68
C ARG A 238 19.08 -1.79 6.78
N LEU A 239 18.00 -2.47 6.41
CA LEU A 239 17.04 -3.04 7.37
C LEU A 239 17.61 -4.27 8.09
N GLU A 240 18.35 -5.13 7.39
CA GLU A 240 19.06 -6.29 7.95
C GLU A 240 20.04 -5.89 9.05
N HIS A 241 20.79 -4.81 8.84
CA HIS A 241 21.79 -4.31 9.78
C HIS A 241 21.23 -3.37 10.86
N SER A 242 19.91 -3.27 11.00
CA SER A 242 19.31 -2.46 12.06
C SER A 242 19.64 -3.03 13.45
N ARG A 243 19.93 -2.15 14.41
CA ARG A 243 19.98 -2.51 15.83
C ARG A 243 18.62 -2.99 16.34
N CYS A 244 17.54 -2.45 15.77
CA CYS A 244 16.16 -2.74 16.16
C CYS A 244 15.63 -3.95 15.39
N ARG A 245 14.66 -4.66 15.97
CA ARG A 245 13.89 -5.64 15.21
C ARG A 245 13.04 -4.91 14.17
N ILE A 246 13.15 -5.31 12.90
CA ILE A 246 12.33 -4.75 11.83
C ILE A 246 11.10 -5.62 11.61
N VAL A 247 9.93 -5.00 11.74
CA VAL A 247 8.64 -5.60 11.37
C VAL A 247 8.09 -4.80 10.19
N MET A 248 7.75 -5.46 9.09
CA MET A 248 7.06 -4.81 7.97
C MET A 248 5.64 -5.38 7.87
N VAL A 249 4.66 -4.51 8.07
CA VAL A 249 3.24 -4.80 7.83
C VAL A 249 2.92 -4.34 6.42
N VAL A 250 2.75 -5.30 5.51
CA VAL A 250 2.27 -5.04 4.15
C VAL A 250 0.74 -4.91 4.14
N HIS A 251 0.20 -4.20 3.15
CA HIS A 251 -1.25 -4.07 2.95
C HIS A 251 -1.67 -4.78 1.67
N THR A 252 -2.28 -5.96 1.82
CA THR A 252 -2.83 -6.75 0.72
C THR A 252 -4.26 -7.18 1.03
N ASN A 253 -5.17 -7.03 0.05
CA ASN A 253 -6.57 -7.42 0.20
C ASN A 253 -6.97 -8.62 -0.66
N HIS A 254 -6.23 -8.93 -1.72
CA HIS A 254 -6.54 -10.05 -2.61
C HIS A 254 -5.29 -10.80 -3.05
N ALA A 255 -5.37 -12.13 -3.23
CA ALA A 255 -4.24 -12.98 -3.60
C ALA A 255 -3.56 -12.54 -4.91
N ASN A 256 -4.36 -12.04 -5.88
CA ASN A 256 -3.87 -11.54 -7.18
C ASN A 256 -2.94 -10.32 -7.06
N GLU A 257 -2.91 -9.64 -5.91
CA GLU A 257 -1.95 -8.54 -5.67
C GLU A 257 -0.51 -9.07 -5.53
N ILE A 258 -0.33 -10.36 -5.26
CA ILE A 258 0.98 -10.99 -5.05
C ILE A 258 1.30 -11.90 -6.24
N ASP A 259 1.94 -11.35 -7.26
CA ASP A 259 2.52 -12.13 -8.36
C ASP A 259 3.85 -12.79 -7.94
N ASN A 260 4.47 -13.54 -8.84
CA ASN A 260 5.73 -14.24 -8.57
C ASN A 260 6.89 -13.28 -8.23
N HIS A 261 6.93 -12.11 -8.87
CA HIS A 261 7.97 -11.10 -8.62
C HIS A 261 7.84 -10.50 -7.22
N THR A 262 6.61 -10.10 -6.85
CA THR A 262 6.26 -9.61 -5.51
C THR A 262 6.60 -10.64 -4.45
N ALA A 263 6.21 -11.91 -4.65
CA ALA A 263 6.52 -12.99 -3.70
C ALA A 263 8.03 -13.21 -3.55
N LYS A 264 8.81 -13.17 -4.63
CA LYS A 264 10.27 -13.32 -4.58
C LYS A 264 10.92 -12.22 -3.75
N LEU A 265 10.51 -10.96 -3.92
CA LEU A 265 11.07 -9.83 -3.18
C LEU A 265 10.65 -9.83 -1.70
N LEU A 266 9.42 -10.26 -1.39
CA LEU A 266 8.98 -10.50 -0.01
C LEU A 266 9.77 -11.64 0.65
N GLN A 267 10.00 -12.75 -0.05
CA GLN A 267 10.84 -13.84 0.45
C GLN A 267 12.28 -13.37 0.71
N HIS A 268 12.83 -12.54 -0.17
CA HIS A 268 14.16 -11.94 0.04
C HIS A 268 14.19 -11.04 1.29
N ALA A 269 13.18 -10.19 1.48
CA ALA A 269 13.04 -9.39 2.69
C ALA A 269 12.97 -10.25 3.96
N ARG A 270 12.23 -11.37 3.93
CA ARG A 270 12.19 -12.34 5.03
C ARG A 270 13.55 -12.98 5.29
N GLN A 271 14.29 -13.37 4.25
CA GLN A 271 15.64 -13.96 4.37
C GLN A 271 16.63 -12.99 5.03
N LYS A 272 16.43 -11.69 4.85
CA LYS A 272 17.15 -10.59 5.51
C LYS A 272 16.75 -10.37 6.98
N GLY A 273 15.97 -11.28 7.57
CA GLY A 273 15.56 -11.25 8.97
C GLY A 273 14.36 -10.35 9.27
N ILE A 274 13.72 -9.76 8.26
CA ILE A 274 12.56 -8.89 8.46
C ILE A 274 11.32 -9.74 8.78
N THR A 275 10.61 -9.40 9.86
CA THR A 275 9.32 -10.03 10.17
C THR A 275 8.24 -9.44 9.29
N LEU A 276 7.62 -10.25 8.43
CA LEU A 276 6.58 -9.82 7.50
C LEU A 276 5.19 -10.21 8.01
N LEU A 277 4.32 -9.21 8.10
CA LEU A 277 2.93 -9.34 8.51
C LEU A 277 2.03 -8.71 7.45
N ASN A 278 0.78 -9.14 7.34
CA ASN A 278 -0.20 -8.51 6.44
C ASN A 278 -1.41 -7.97 7.19
N GLN A 279 -1.78 -6.74 6.89
CA GLN A 279 -3.07 -6.16 7.26
C GLN A 279 -3.99 -6.13 6.04
N THR A 280 -5.18 -6.71 6.18
CA THR A 280 -6.25 -6.73 5.19
C THR A 280 -7.41 -5.90 5.70
N VAL A 281 -8.13 -5.24 4.80
CA VAL A 281 -9.46 -4.68 5.07
C VAL A 281 -10.47 -5.59 4.37
N LEU A 282 -11.54 -5.93 5.07
CA LEU A 282 -12.64 -6.69 4.52
C LEU A 282 -13.53 -5.76 3.69
N LEU A 283 -13.66 -6.06 2.40
CA LEU A 283 -14.23 -5.18 1.39
C LEU A 283 -15.23 -5.98 0.54
N ALA A 284 -16.47 -5.47 0.49
CA ALA A 284 -17.54 -6.02 -0.32
C ALA A 284 -17.12 -6.12 -1.80
N GLY A 285 -17.36 -7.26 -2.43
CA GLY A 285 -17.03 -7.53 -3.83
C GLY A 285 -15.53 -7.73 -4.13
N VAL A 286 -14.65 -7.63 -3.12
CA VAL A 286 -13.19 -7.81 -3.29
C VAL A 286 -12.73 -9.08 -2.57
N ASN A 287 -12.99 -9.20 -1.26
CA ASN A 287 -12.48 -10.28 -0.42
C ASN A 287 -13.46 -10.69 0.69
N ASP A 288 -14.74 -10.39 0.52
CA ASP A 288 -15.85 -10.71 1.42
C ASP A 288 -16.33 -12.17 1.34
N GLY A 289 -15.57 -13.05 0.70
CA GLY A 289 -15.85 -14.48 0.55
C GLY A 289 -14.75 -15.38 1.09
N LEU A 290 -15.13 -16.60 1.50
CA LEU A 290 -14.21 -17.60 2.07
C LEU A 290 -13.08 -17.96 1.08
N LYS A 291 -13.43 -18.17 -0.19
CA LYS A 291 -12.47 -18.53 -1.23
C LYS A 291 -11.35 -17.49 -1.35
N GLN A 292 -11.71 -16.20 -1.33
CA GLN A 292 -10.78 -15.09 -1.43
C GLN A 292 -9.88 -15.00 -0.20
N GLN A 293 -10.44 -15.16 1.00
CA GLN A 293 -9.67 -15.12 2.25
C GLN A 293 -8.70 -16.29 2.41
N VAL A 294 -9.11 -17.51 2.04
CA VAL A 294 -8.23 -18.69 2.01
C VAL A 294 -7.11 -18.48 1.01
N ALA A 295 -7.44 -18.10 -0.23
CA ALA A 295 -6.44 -17.86 -1.27
C ALA A 295 -5.44 -16.77 -0.87
N LEU A 296 -5.90 -15.68 -0.24
CA LEU A 296 -5.03 -14.61 0.25
C LEU A 296 -4.09 -15.13 1.34
N SER A 297 -4.60 -15.86 2.32
CA SER A 297 -3.82 -16.35 3.46
C SER A 297 -2.72 -17.33 3.03
N GLU A 298 -3.05 -18.27 2.15
CA GLU A 298 -2.07 -19.20 1.56
C GLU A 298 -1.03 -18.46 0.71
N ARG A 299 -1.49 -17.53 -0.14
CA ARG A 299 -0.59 -16.75 -1.01
C ARG A 299 0.40 -15.89 -0.23
N LEU A 300 -0.06 -15.29 0.87
CA LEU A 300 0.80 -14.56 1.80
C LEU A 300 1.86 -15.48 2.40
N PHE A 301 1.45 -16.66 2.86
CA PHE A 301 2.36 -17.61 3.49
C PHE A 301 3.43 -18.12 2.52
N GLU A 302 3.05 -18.42 1.28
CA GLU A 302 3.98 -18.74 0.19
C GLU A 302 5.01 -17.63 -0.03
N ALA A 303 4.59 -16.35 0.05
CA ALA A 303 5.47 -15.19 -0.06
C ALA A 303 6.28 -14.91 1.22
N GLY A 304 6.15 -15.72 2.27
CA GLY A 304 6.84 -15.55 3.54
C GLY A 304 6.22 -14.49 4.46
N VAL A 305 4.94 -14.14 4.26
CA VAL A 305 4.19 -13.15 5.04
C VAL A 305 3.13 -13.86 5.88
N LEU A 306 2.99 -13.47 7.15
CA LEU A 306 1.92 -13.99 8.01
C LEU A 306 0.68 -13.09 7.97
N PRO A 307 -0.55 -13.64 7.81
CA PRO A 307 -1.78 -12.91 8.02
C PRO A 307 -1.85 -12.37 9.46
N TYR A 308 -2.04 -11.05 9.63
CA TYR A 308 -1.99 -10.40 10.94
C TYR A 308 -3.34 -9.83 11.36
N TYR A 309 -3.89 -8.89 10.60
CA TYR A 309 -5.20 -8.31 10.88
C TYR A 309 -6.13 -8.42 9.68
N LEU A 310 -7.39 -8.73 9.97
CA LEU A 310 -8.53 -8.53 9.09
C LEU A 310 -9.38 -7.43 9.69
N HIS A 311 -9.33 -6.24 9.10
CA HIS A 311 -10.04 -5.06 9.55
C HIS A 311 -11.46 -5.05 9.01
N LEU A 312 -12.44 -4.82 9.88
CA LEU A 312 -13.70 -4.22 9.43
C LEU A 312 -13.40 -2.84 8.84
N LEU A 313 -14.20 -2.43 7.86
CA LEU A 313 -14.04 -1.15 7.19
C LEU A 313 -14.25 0.00 8.19
N ASP A 314 -13.26 0.90 8.28
CA ASP A 314 -13.44 2.17 8.97
C ASP A 314 -14.51 2.99 8.25
N LYS A 315 -15.45 3.60 8.98
CA LYS A 315 -16.61 4.31 8.42
C LYS A 315 -16.21 5.67 7.84
N VAL A 316 -15.35 5.66 6.81
CA VAL A 316 -14.89 6.85 6.10
C VAL A 316 -15.87 7.24 4.99
N ALA A 317 -16.18 8.54 4.89
CA ALA A 317 -17.00 9.08 3.82
C ALA A 317 -16.43 8.70 2.43
N GLY A 318 -17.29 8.14 1.57
CA GLY A 318 -16.94 7.63 0.25
C GLY A 318 -16.74 6.12 0.17
N ALA A 319 -16.48 5.42 1.29
CA ALA A 319 -16.17 3.99 1.25
C ALA A 319 -17.35 3.06 1.60
N ALA A 320 -18.55 3.61 1.87
CA ALA A 320 -19.68 2.83 2.41
C ALA A 320 -20.09 1.61 1.58
N HIS A 321 -19.91 1.67 0.26
CA HIS A 321 -20.20 0.57 -0.66
C HIS A 321 -19.29 -0.65 -0.49
N PHE A 322 -18.13 -0.51 0.19
CA PHE A 322 -17.28 -1.64 0.57
C PHE A 322 -17.68 -2.29 1.90
N ASP A 323 -18.58 -1.68 2.67
CA ASP A 323 -18.90 -2.17 3.99
C ASP A 323 -19.75 -3.44 3.93
N ILE A 324 -19.47 -4.38 4.83
CA ILE A 324 -20.29 -5.58 5.01
C ILE A 324 -20.87 -5.60 6.43
N ALA A 325 -22.00 -6.29 6.60
CA ALA A 325 -22.59 -6.42 7.92
C ALA A 325 -21.64 -7.17 8.86
N GLN A 326 -21.48 -6.69 10.10
CA GLN A 326 -20.59 -7.34 11.08
C GLN A 326 -20.93 -8.82 11.29
N LYS A 327 -22.22 -9.19 11.25
CA LYS A 327 -22.65 -10.60 11.29
C LYS A 327 -22.04 -11.42 10.15
N GLN A 328 -22.08 -10.91 8.91
CA GLN A 328 -21.49 -11.58 7.76
C GLN A 328 -19.97 -11.73 7.91
N ALA A 329 -19.29 -10.72 8.46
CA ALA A 329 -17.86 -10.78 8.77
C ALA A 329 -17.53 -11.87 9.80
N ILE A 330 -18.34 -12.00 10.85
CA ILE A 330 -18.20 -13.05 11.88
C ILE A 330 -18.46 -14.44 11.28
N ASP A 331 -19.52 -14.61 10.50
CA ASP A 331 -19.86 -15.87 9.82
C ASP A 331 -18.73 -16.31 8.87
N LEU A 332 -18.14 -15.36 8.13
CA LEU A 332 -16.95 -15.60 7.30
C LEU A 332 -15.74 -16.00 8.15
N TYR A 333 -15.52 -15.34 9.28
CA TYR A 333 -14.40 -15.63 10.17
C TYR A 333 -14.45 -17.04 10.76
N TRP A 334 -15.64 -17.51 11.16
CA TRP A 334 -15.83 -18.89 11.59
C TRP A 334 -15.50 -19.90 10.49
N GLN A 335 -15.90 -19.61 9.25
CA GLN A 335 -15.52 -20.45 8.12
C GLN A 335 -14.00 -20.46 7.91
N MET A 336 -13.32 -19.31 8.02
CA MET A 336 -11.86 -19.25 7.93
C MET A 336 -11.18 -20.11 9.00
N LEU A 337 -11.65 -20.04 10.25
CA LEU A 337 -11.13 -20.86 11.36
C LEU A 337 -11.26 -22.37 11.08
N ALA A 338 -12.31 -22.79 10.40
CA ALA A 338 -12.52 -24.19 10.04
C ALA A 338 -11.65 -24.66 8.85
N HIS A 339 -11.22 -23.75 7.96
CA HIS A 339 -10.53 -24.10 6.71
C HIS A 339 -9.02 -23.87 6.74
N LEU A 340 -8.53 -22.93 7.56
CA LEU A 340 -7.13 -22.54 7.60
C LEU A 340 -6.42 -23.06 8.86
N PRO A 341 -5.13 -23.39 8.78
CA PRO A 341 -4.29 -23.49 9.97
C PRO A 341 -4.37 -22.21 10.80
N GLY A 342 -4.41 -22.33 12.13
CA GLY A 342 -4.65 -21.17 13.01
C GLY A 342 -3.64 -20.03 12.86
N TYR A 343 -2.41 -20.30 12.44
CA TYR A 343 -1.39 -19.27 12.18
C TYR A 343 -1.58 -18.53 10.84
N LEU A 344 -2.48 -19.01 9.98
CA LEU A 344 -2.92 -18.35 8.75
C LEU A 344 -4.25 -17.62 8.90
N VAL A 345 -4.91 -17.72 10.06
CA VAL A 345 -6.12 -16.96 10.35
C VAL A 345 -5.72 -15.61 10.94
N PRO A 346 -5.94 -14.47 10.26
CA PRO A 346 -5.66 -13.15 10.82
C PRO A 346 -6.60 -12.87 12.01
N LYS A 347 -6.31 -11.86 12.82
CA LYS A 347 -7.22 -11.42 13.89
C LYS A 347 -8.31 -10.52 13.29
N LEU A 348 -9.58 -10.88 13.48
CA LEU A 348 -10.70 -10.01 13.10
C LEU A 348 -10.80 -8.84 14.08
N VAL A 349 -10.64 -7.63 13.56
CA VAL A 349 -10.54 -6.41 14.38
C VAL A 349 -11.29 -5.24 13.77
N GLN A 350 -11.60 -4.27 14.61
CA GLN A 350 -12.08 -2.96 14.24
C GLN A 350 -11.25 -1.89 14.93
N GLU A 351 -11.16 -0.72 14.31
CA GLU A 351 -10.58 0.44 14.97
C GLU A 351 -11.69 1.34 15.50
N LEU A 352 -11.57 1.69 16.78
CA LEU A 352 -12.55 2.53 17.46
C LEU A 352 -11.82 3.74 18.06
N PRO A 353 -12.38 4.95 17.91
CA PRO A 353 -11.88 6.14 18.58
C PRO A 353 -11.72 5.91 20.08
N HIS A 354 -10.66 6.48 20.66
CA HIS A 354 -10.38 6.50 22.10
C HIS A 354 -10.14 5.13 22.79
N LYS A 355 -10.19 4.00 22.07
CA LYS A 355 -9.84 2.70 22.66
C LYS A 355 -8.32 2.56 22.85
N PRO A 356 -7.83 1.96 23.95
CA PRO A 356 -6.40 1.83 24.22
C PRO A 356 -5.73 0.63 23.52
N PHE A 357 -6.44 -0.03 22.61
CA PHE A 357 -5.94 -1.13 21.79
C PHE A 357 -6.74 -1.23 20.49
N LYS A 358 -6.18 -1.93 19.49
CA LYS A 358 -6.93 -2.36 18.31
C LYS A 358 -8.03 -3.32 18.81
N THR A 359 -9.29 -2.99 18.58
CA THR A 359 -10.41 -3.68 19.24
C THR A 359 -10.73 -4.98 18.51
N PRO A 360 -10.60 -6.15 19.16
CA PRO A 360 -11.09 -7.41 18.59
C PRO A 360 -12.59 -7.35 18.38
N VAL A 361 -13.08 -7.93 17.28
CA VAL A 361 -14.52 -8.13 17.10
C VAL A 361 -14.98 -9.24 18.03
N ASP A 362 -16.07 -9.02 18.77
CA ASP A 362 -16.68 -10.05 19.58
C ASP A 362 -17.38 -11.08 18.68
N LEU A 363 -16.79 -12.27 18.58
CA LEU A 363 -17.26 -13.35 17.72
C LEU A 363 -18.54 -14.03 18.25
N TYR A 364 -18.89 -13.80 19.52
CA TYR A 364 -20.02 -14.44 20.20
C TYR A 364 -21.20 -13.49 20.40
N HIS A 365 -21.07 -12.22 20.03
CA HIS A 365 -22.11 -11.20 20.22
C HIS A 365 -23.19 -11.17 19.13
N SER A 366 -23.16 -12.08 18.15
CA SER A 366 -24.27 -12.26 17.21
C SER A 366 -25.34 -13.15 17.85
N ASP A 367 -26.55 -12.63 18.02
CA ASP A 367 -27.68 -13.34 18.62
C ASP A 367 -27.76 -14.82 18.19
N SER A 368 -27.53 -15.72 19.16
CA SER A 368 -28.16 -17.03 19.30
C SER A 368 -28.43 -17.83 18.01
N ALA A 369 -27.41 -18.42 17.36
CA ALA A 369 -27.67 -19.50 16.39
C ALA A 369 -26.51 -20.46 16.07
N HIS A 370 -25.28 -20.21 16.52
CA HIS A 370 -24.15 -21.11 16.21
C HIS A 370 -23.71 -21.84 17.48
N LEU A 371 -24.54 -22.79 17.89
CA LEU A 371 -24.10 -23.93 18.68
C LEU A 371 -23.77 -25.06 17.71
N PHE A 372 -22.52 -25.54 17.83
CA PHE A 372 -21.88 -26.71 17.22
C PHE A 372 -21.12 -26.48 15.92
#